data_AF-A0A0F8ZX01-F1
#
_entry.id   AF-A0A0F8ZX01-F1
#
_cell.length_a   1.000
_cell.length_b   1.000
_cell.length_c   1.000
_cell.angle_alpha   90.00
_cell.angle_beta   90.00
_cell.angle_gamma   90.00
#
_symmetry.space_group_name_H-M   'P 1'
#
loop_
_entity.id
_entity.type
_entity.pdbx_description
1 polymer ?
#
loop_
_entity_poly.entity_id
_entity_poly.type
_entity_poly.pdbx_seq_one_letter_code
_entity_poly.pdbx_strand_id
1 'polypeptide(L)'
;MNERNPVRYDQGMFRGDAEKTDEGYLKTDAIVTRTGVFLYVNADGTIRKELRHPDDVFSQTSLRTLQMIPMTLNHPSRMVNADNAKNLSVGHVGERVYPDGMFVGASLLI
;
A
#
# COMPACT_ATOMS: atom_id res chain seq x y z
N MET A 1 11.43 7.28 -26.69
CA MET A 1 12.14 6.78 -25.50
C MET A 1 11.12 5.99 -24.70
N ASN A 2 11.28 4.68 -24.55
CA ASN A 2 10.33 3.87 -23.78
C ASN A 2 10.54 4.16 -22.30
N GLU A 3 9.63 4.94 -21.69
CA GLU A 3 9.54 5.09 -20.24
C GLU A 3 9.21 3.71 -19.66
N ARG A 4 10.23 2.99 -19.20
CA ARG A 4 10.04 1.80 -18.37
C ARG A 4 9.47 2.28 -17.05
N ASN A 5 8.15 2.21 -16.92
CA ASN A 5 7.46 2.49 -15.68
C ASN A 5 8.07 1.58 -14.61
N PRO A 6 8.58 2.10 -13.48
CA PRO A 6 9.16 1.27 -12.43
C PRO A 6 8.09 0.30 -11.91
N VAL A 7 8.18 -0.96 -12.30
CA VAL A 7 7.27 -2.01 -11.85
C VAL A 7 7.69 -2.43 -10.45
N ARG A 8 6.81 -2.19 -9.47
CA ARG A 8 6.98 -2.70 -8.12
C ARG A 8 6.62 -4.19 -8.13
N TYR A 9 7.58 -5.06 -7.86
CA TYR A 9 7.31 -6.45 -7.53
C TYR A 9 7.03 -6.50 -6.03
N ASP A 10 5.75 -6.48 -5.66
CA ASP A 10 5.33 -6.78 -4.29
C ASP A 10 4.90 -8.24 -4.21
N GLN A 11 5.37 -8.97 -3.19
CA GLN A 11 4.84 -10.29 -2.88
C GLN A 11 3.77 -10.12 -1.83
N GLY A 12 2.52 -10.04 -2.28
CA GLY A 12 1.36 -10.01 -1.39
C GLY A 12 0.98 -11.42 -0.96
N MET A 13 1.00 -11.68 0.34
CA MET A 13 0.34 -12.84 0.93
C MET A 13 -1.03 -12.37 1.39
N PHE A 14 -2.11 -12.93 0.85
CA PHE A 14 -3.43 -12.72 1.45
C PHE A 14 -3.42 -13.39 2.83
N ARG A 15 -3.75 -12.61 3.87
CA ARG A 15 -3.88 -13.12 5.24
C ARG A 15 -5.30 -12.85 5.71
N GLY A 16 -6.06 -13.92 5.85
CA GLY A 16 -7.41 -13.90 6.42
C GLY A 16 -8.51 -14.08 5.39
N ASP A 17 -9.72 -14.13 5.92
CA ASP A 17 -10.93 -14.27 5.13
C ASP A 17 -11.32 -12.91 4.52
N ALA A 18 -11.99 -12.97 3.38
CA ALA A 18 -12.60 -11.80 2.76
C ALA A 18 -14.12 -11.94 2.85
N GLU A 19 -14.78 -10.91 3.33
CA GLU A 19 -16.23 -10.84 3.50
C GLU A 19 -16.81 -9.91 2.45
N LYS A 20 -17.81 -10.39 1.71
CA LYS A 20 -18.62 -9.51 0.86
C LYS A 20 -19.79 -8.98 1.69
N THR A 21 -19.91 -7.65 1.78
CA THR A 21 -21.00 -7.01 2.52
C THR A 21 -22.29 -7.00 1.70
N ASP A 22 -23.44 -6.79 2.36
CA ASP A 22 -24.75 -6.69 1.70
C ASP A 22 -24.83 -5.50 0.74
N GLU A 23 -24.11 -4.41 1.03
CA GLU A 23 -23.98 -3.23 0.16
C GLU A 23 -23.06 -3.48 -1.05
N GLY A 24 -22.39 -4.63 -1.10
CA GLY A 24 -21.57 -5.07 -2.23
C GLY A 24 -20.08 -4.78 -2.11
N TYR A 25 -19.60 -4.29 -0.96
CA TYR A 25 -18.16 -4.08 -0.72
C TYR A 25 -17.44 -5.39 -0.38
N LEU A 26 -16.12 -5.38 -0.52
CA LEU A 26 -15.21 -6.39 0.00
C LEU A 26 -14.49 -5.85 1.24
N LYS A 27 -14.70 -6.52 2.38
CA LYS A 27 -14.00 -6.24 3.63
C LYS A 27 -12.98 -7.34 3.88
N THR A 28 -11.73 -6.98 4.13
CA THR A 28 -10.65 -7.95 4.36
C THR A 28 -9.45 -7.30 5.04
N ASP A 29 -8.50 -8.12 5.47
CA ASP A 29 -7.18 -7.66 5.91
C ASP A 29 -6.15 -7.94 4.80
N ALA A 30 -5.23 -7.00 4.60
CA ALA A 30 -4.17 -7.13 3.61
C ALA A 30 -2.83 -6.61 4.13
N ILE A 31 -1.75 -7.15 3.56
CA ILE A 31 -0.40 -6.61 3.74
C ILE A 31 -0.28 -5.37 2.85
N VAL A 32 -0.01 -4.21 3.46
CA VAL A 32 0.08 -2.91 2.76
C VAL A 32 1.51 -2.40 2.59
N THR A 33 2.45 -2.88 3.39
CA THR A 33 3.89 -2.63 3.22
C THR A 33 4.72 -3.60 4.08
N ARG A 34 6.05 -3.48 4.05
CA ARG A 34 6.99 -4.29 4.85
C ARG A 34 8.26 -3.52 5.19
N THR A 35 9.01 -4.05 6.15
CA THR A 35 10.37 -3.63 6.48
C THR A 35 11.41 -4.31 5.57
N GLY A 36 12.66 -3.84 5.69
CA GLY A 36 13.81 -4.39 4.97
C GLY A 36 14.22 -3.53 3.79
N VAL A 37 15.02 -4.12 2.88
CA VAL A 37 15.56 -3.39 1.73
C VAL A 37 14.65 -3.54 0.51
N PHE A 38 14.27 -2.41 -0.05
CA PHE A 38 13.50 -2.30 -1.28
C PHE A 38 14.46 -2.06 -2.44
N LEU A 39 14.25 -2.75 -3.55
CA LEU A 39 15.06 -2.62 -4.75
C LEU A 39 14.26 -1.85 -5.80
N TYR A 40 14.80 -0.72 -6.23
CA TYR A 40 14.21 0.11 -7.27
C TYR A 40 15.15 0.21 -8.46
N VAL A 41 14.59 0.16 -9.66
CA VAL A 41 15.35 0.37 -10.90
C VAL A 41 15.27 1.85 -11.26
N ASN A 42 16.43 2.50 -11.36
CA ASN A 42 16.53 3.88 -11.81
C ASN A 42 16.33 3.97 -13.34
N ALA A 43 16.13 5.18 -13.85
CA ALA A 43 15.95 5.43 -15.29
C ALA A 43 17.15 4.97 -16.14
N ASP A 44 18.36 4.97 -15.57
CA ASP A 44 19.60 4.50 -16.19
C ASP A 44 19.80 2.98 -16.09
N GLY A 45 18.84 2.25 -15.50
CA GLY A 45 18.88 0.79 -15.31
C GLY A 45 19.64 0.32 -14.07
N THR A 46 20.26 1.22 -13.29
CA THR A 46 20.93 0.86 -12.04
C THR A 46 19.93 0.50 -10.94
N ILE A 47 20.36 -0.29 -9.95
CA ILE A 47 19.53 -0.68 -8.80
C ILE A 47 19.82 0.25 -7.61
N ARG A 48 18.81 0.99 -7.16
CA ARG A 48 18.80 1.70 -5.88
C ARG A 48 18.25 0.80 -4.79
N LYS A 49 18.93 0.79 -3.64
CA LYS A 49 18.51 0.07 -2.43
C LYS A 49 18.00 1.08 -1.41
N GLU A 50 16.76 0.92 -0.97
CA GLU A 50 16.16 1.77 0.06
C GLU A 50 15.84 0.93 1.30
N LEU A 51 16.48 1.27 2.43
CA LEU A 51 16.20 0.63 3.70
C LEU A 51 14.91 1.21 4.31
N ARG A 52 13.97 0.32 4.61
CA ARG A 52 12.77 0.59 5.40
C ARG A 52 13.00 -0.02 6.78
N HIS A 53 13.61 0.75 7.68
CA HIS A 53 13.98 0.26 9.02
C HIS A 53 12.73 -0.03 9.86
N PRO A 54 12.69 -1.14 10.64
CA PRO A 54 11.55 -1.45 11.50
C PRO A 54 11.14 -0.31 12.43
N ASP A 55 12.10 0.39 13.04
CA ASP A 55 11.82 1.49 13.97
C ASP A 55 11.05 2.65 13.30
N ASP A 56 11.29 2.90 12.01
CA ASP A 56 10.58 3.93 11.26
C ASP A 56 9.20 3.43 10.84
N VAL A 57 9.15 2.24 10.23
CA VAL A 57 7.93 1.67 9.63
C VAL A 57 6.88 1.34 10.68
N PHE A 58 7.31 0.78 11.82
CA PHE A 58 6.43 0.40 12.92
C PHE A 58 6.23 1.51 13.95
N SER A 59 6.83 2.69 13.73
CA SER A 59 6.51 3.86 14.55
C SER A 59 5.01 4.15 14.46
N GLN A 60 4.42 4.52 15.59
CA GLN A 60 3.00 4.82 15.65
C GLN A 60 2.61 5.97 14.71
N THR A 61 3.51 6.94 14.52
CA THR A 61 3.34 8.03 13.56
C THR A 61 3.25 7.49 12.14
N SER A 62 4.16 6.60 11.72
CA SER A 62 4.10 5.99 10.39
C SER A 62 2.82 5.17 10.19
N LEU A 63 2.46 4.30 11.13
CA LEU A 63 1.26 3.46 11.01
C LEU A 63 -0.02 4.30 10.85
N ARG A 64 -0.12 5.43 11.57
CA ARG A 64 -1.27 6.35 11.45
C ARG A 64 -1.39 6.98 10.07
N THR A 65 -0.29 7.16 9.34
CA THR A 65 -0.38 7.72 7.97
C THR A 65 -1.07 6.80 6.98
N LEU A 66 -1.24 5.52 7.32
CA LEU A 66 -1.92 4.52 6.50
C LEU A 66 -3.41 4.39 6.85
N GLN A 67 -3.89 5.00 7.93
CA GLN A 67 -5.29 4.90 8.34
C GLN A 67 -6.17 5.84 7.52
N MET A 68 -7.36 5.38 7.14
CA MET A 68 -8.41 6.21 6.53
C MET A 68 -7.97 6.92 5.24
N ILE A 69 -7.00 6.37 4.51
CA ILE A 69 -6.54 6.88 3.23
C ILE A 69 -7.20 6.15 2.05
N PRO A 70 -7.38 6.82 0.89
CA PRO A 70 -7.97 6.20 -0.29
C PRO A 70 -7.05 5.11 -0.87
N MET A 71 -7.67 4.05 -1.37
CA MET A 71 -7.01 3.04 -2.19
C MET A 71 -7.28 3.30 -3.66
N THR A 72 -6.27 3.14 -4.52
CA THR A 72 -6.43 3.27 -5.97
C THR A 72 -6.23 1.93 -6.64
N LEU A 73 -6.88 1.74 -7.79
CA LEU A 73 -6.56 0.62 -8.66
C LEU A 73 -5.26 0.90 -9.41
N ASN A 74 -4.26 0.06 -9.20
CA ASN A 74 -2.90 0.23 -9.75
C ASN A 74 -2.25 1.57 -9.32
N HIS A 75 -1.24 1.99 -10.09
CA HIS A 75 -0.56 3.28 -9.92
C HIS A 75 -1.22 4.33 -10.81
N PRO A 76 -1.90 5.35 -10.25
CA PRO A 76 -2.44 6.44 -11.05
C PRO A 76 -1.32 7.22 -11.75
N SER A 77 -1.60 7.75 -12.94
CA SER A 77 -0.65 8.59 -13.70
C SER A 77 -0.41 9.98 -13.09
N ARG A 78 -1.20 10.35 -12.08
CA ARG A 78 -1.11 11.63 -11.36
C ARG A 78 -1.13 11.38 -9.86
N MET A 79 -0.46 12.25 -9.11
CA MET A 79 -0.45 12.18 -7.65
C MET A 79 -1.88 12.30 -7.11
N VAL A 80 -2.21 11.45 -6.13
CA VAL A 80 -3.50 11.50 -5.43
C VAL A 80 -3.53 12.71 -4.51
N ASN A 81 -4.55 13.55 -4.63
CA ASN A 81 -4.73 14.77 -3.86
C ASN A 81 -6.23 15.06 -3.62
N ALA A 82 -6.54 16.15 -2.92
CA ALA A 82 -7.91 16.52 -2.57
C ALA A 82 -8.84 16.68 -3.79
N ASP A 83 -8.31 17.13 -4.94
CA ASP A 83 -9.10 17.37 -6.15
C ASP A 83 -9.48 16.08 -6.88
N ASN A 84 -8.68 15.01 -6.72
CA ASN A 84 -8.81 13.79 -7.53
C ASN A 84 -9.06 12.51 -6.74
N ALA A 85 -8.89 12.52 -5.41
CA ALA A 85 -9.03 11.33 -4.57
C ALA A 85 -10.38 10.63 -4.74
N LYS A 86 -11.48 11.39 -4.79
CA LYS A 86 -12.84 10.84 -5.00
C LYS A 86 -12.96 10.04 -6.29
N ASN A 87 -12.29 10.48 -7.36
CA ASN A 87 -12.39 9.86 -8.69
C ASN A 87 -11.42 8.69 -8.87
N LEU A 88 -10.28 8.71 -8.17
CA LEU A 88 -9.25 7.68 -8.26
C LEU A 88 -9.45 6.56 -7.24
N SER A 89 -10.23 6.82 -6.19
CA SER A 89 -10.46 5.87 -5.10
C SER A 89 -11.38 4.74 -5.54
N VAL A 90 -11.00 3.51 -5.18
CA VAL A 90 -11.80 2.29 -5.32
C VAL A 90 -12.11 1.65 -3.97
N GLY A 91 -11.82 2.35 -2.87
CA GLY A 91 -11.90 1.82 -1.51
C GLY A 91 -11.06 2.64 -0.55
N HIS A 92 -10.95 2.19 0.69
CA HIS A 92 -10.11 2.84 1.70
C HIS A 92 -9.51 1.85 2.68
N VAL A 93 -8.40 2.27 3.28
CA VAL A 93 -7.85 1.60 4.45
C VAL A 93 -8.68 2.00 5.68
N GLY A 94 -9.05 1.03 6.50
CA GLY A 94 -9.74 1.26 7.76
C GLY A 94 -8.81 1.73 8.88
N GLU A 95 -9.35 1.76 10.10
CA GLU A 95 -8.62 2.21 11.30
C GLU A 95 -7.57 1.20 11.79
N ARG A 96 -7.76 -0.08 11.50
CA ARG A 96 -6.86 -1.13 12.00
C ARG A 96 -5.65 -1.26 11.07
N VAL A 97 -4.51 -0.71 11.50
CA VAL A 97 -3.20 -0.87 10.87
C VAL A 97 -2.22 -1.38 11.93
N TYR A 98 -1.54 -2.49 11.67
CA TYR A 98 -0.76 -3.21 12.68
C TYR A 98 0.51 -3.86 12.12
N PRO A 99 1.60 -3.92 12.91
CA PRO A 99 2.76 -4.75 12.58
C PRO A 99 2.41 -6.24 12.63
N ASP A 100 2.92 -7.01 11.69
CA ASP A 100 2.81 -8.47 11.62
C ASP A 100 4.12 -9.07 11.13
N GLY A 101 4.99 -9.43 12.08
CA GLY A 101 6.36 -9.84 11.77
C GLY A 101 7.12 -8.73 11.05
N MET A 102 7.52 -8.97 9.81
CA MET A 102 8.18 -7.95 8.96
C MET A 102 7.19 -7.10 8.13
N PHE A 103 5.90 -7.40 8.19
CA PHE A 103 4.86 -6.77 7.39
C PHE A 103 4.07 -5.74 8.19
N VAL A 104 3.33 -4.90 7.48
CA VAL A 104 2.25 -4.08 8.03
C VAL A 104 0.95 -4.59 7.43
N GLY A 105 0.07 -5.09 8.28
CA GLY A 105 -1.30 -5.47 7.94
C GLY A 105 -2.25 -4.28 8.12
N ALA A 106 -3.30 -4.24 7.31
CA ALA A 106 -4.37 -3.26 7.47
C ALA A 106 -5.74 -3.83 7.07
N SER A 107 -6.78 -3.42 7.79
CA SER A 107 -8.17 -3.65 7.39
C SER A 107 -8.53 -2.78 6.20
N LEU A 108 -9.20 -3.32 5.20
CA LEU A 108 -9.60 -2.64 3.97
C LEU A 108 -11.12 -2.75 3.75
N LEU A 109 -11.69 -1.75 3.08
CA LEU A 109 -13.01 -1.81 2.46
C LEU A 109 -12.91 -1.35 1.00
N ILE A 110 -13.26 -2.22 0.07
CA ILE A 110 -13.09 -2.04 -1.39
C ILE A 110 -14.45 -2.16 -2.07
#